data_AF-A0A1L7AB70-F1
#
_entry.id   AF-A0A1L7AB70-F1
#
_cell.length_a   1.000
_cell.length_b   1.000
_cell.length_c   1.000
_cell.angle_alpha   90.00
_cell.angle_beta   90.00
_cell.angle_gamma   90.00
#
_symmetry.space_group_name_H-M   'P 1'
#
loop_
_entity.id
_entity.type
_entity.pdbx_description
1 polymer ?
#
loop_
_entity_poly.entity_id
_entity_poly.type
_entity_poly.pdbx_seq_one_letter_code
_entity_poly.pdbx_strand_id
1 'polypeptide(L)'
;MDATPSVLDRQWSLVQPLRAESGEGFHAAPGVVLDISRLLARGRKVAPSGIDRVELAYARRWAAMPEDRCVFVAGALSGAWSVLPRRAVEELVAALSISWCGTPAAPPPPWFPHGPSMAGGGAGGEGWQDRWESQDEIQAGMQREAQRDAERIATRLRLLAGLGLGAGQLAPRLGRLGARRAFLLVSHRALERPGPIQAMRARGCAFVPLIHDLIPATHPEYARPGQSARHLRRIDTTARLADGVIVNSTDTAEVLAPHLRIRPVPPPVIVAPLGIETTGVVSAMGQGVVTQDIVTQGAVTQGAVIQGVGARSLRHAAATAERPGGPAPYFVTLGTIEPRKNHLLLLHLWRDFVRAGAAGLGGPVPRLLIIGRRGWENENIIDILERSAVLRGTVEELGQLSDTRMAALLSGARALLFPSFVEGYGLPLAEALALGVPAICSDLPALREVGGPVPHYLDPLDGAGWRAAILDYARPGSAARAAQATRLQNWRPPGWDSHFRQVDAMLEHVTRPRPGSGSAASPPATAFRRWPGWRTTATPEISSASGKISWVPLATHGYAT
;
A
#
# COMPACT_ATOMS: atom_id res chain seq x y z
N MET A 1 45.18 6.59 8.85
CA MET A 1 44.48 7.14 7.68
C MET A 1 43.03 7.24 8.06
N ASP A 2 42.67 8.43 8.52
CA ASP A 2 41.35 8.75 9.04
C ASP A 2 40.29 8.59 7.95
N ALA A 3 39.40 7.64 8.15
CA ALA A 3 38.19 7.53 7.35
C ALA A 3 37.27 8.68 7.76
N THR A 4 37.33 9.77 7.00
CA THR A 4 36.36 10.85 7.07
C THR A 4 34.96 10.24 6.92
N PRO A 5 34.06 10.37 7.91
CA PRO A 5 32.72 9.79 7.82
C PRO A 5 31.98 10.35 6.62
N SER A 6 31.24 9.49 5.92
CA SER A 6 30.47 9.85 4.74
C SER A 6 29.40 10.91 5.09
N VAL A 7 28.93 11.66 4.10
CA VAL A 7 27.83 12.65 4.27
C VAL A 7 26.58 12.02 4.93
N LEU A 8 26.41 10.70 4.83
CA LEU A 8 25.34 9.92 5.48
C LEU A 8 25.47 9.87 7.01
N ASP A 9 26.69 9.95 7.56
CA ASP A 9 26.91 9.91 9.02
C ASP A 9 26.63 11.26 9.70
N ARG A 10 26.62 12.37 8.95
CA ARG A 10 26.47 13.74 9.50
C ARG A 10 25.03 14.28 9.50
N GLN A 11 24.07 13.60 8.87
CA GLN A 11 22.66 14.05 8.80
C GLN A 11 21.69 13.28 9.71
N TRP A 12 22.19 12.40 10.60
CA TRP A 12 21.37 11.44 11.36
C TRP A 12 20.66 11.97 12.62
N SER A 13 20.41 13.29 12.75
CA SER A 13 19.82 13.85 13.97
C SER A 13 18.28 13.81 14.03
N LEU A 14 17.59 13.34 12.98
CA LEU A 14 16.11 13.29 12.90
C LEU A 14 15.52 11.88 12.72
N VAL A 15 16.33 10.90 12.31
CA VAL A 15 15.91 9.51 12.05
C VAL A 15 16.63 8.61 13.05
N GLN A 16 16.27 8.63 14.33
CA GLN A 16 16.85 7.64 15.25
C GLN A 16 16.16 6.28 15.03
N PRO A 17 16.90 5.19 14.76
CA PRO A 17 16.35 3.87 14.94
C PRO A 17 16.13 3.69 16.44
N LEU A 18 14.86 3.72 16.86
CA LEU A 18 14.47 3.40 18.23
C LEU A 18 14.95 1.96 18.51
N ARG A 19 15.99 1.82 19.35
CA ARG A 19 16.46 0.51 19.79
C ARG A 19 15.35 -0.14 20.61
N ALA A 20 14.82 -1.26 20.13
CA ALA A 20 14.01 -2.15 20.94
C ALA A 20 14.94 -2.80 21.97
N GLU A 21 14.85 -2.39 23.23
CA GLU A 21 15.49 -3.11 24.32
C GLU A 21 14.72 -4.43 24.51
N SER A 22 15.44 -5.52 24.31
CA SER A 22 14.93 -6.88 24.45
C SER A 22 14.59 -7.15 25.92
N GLY A 23 13.31 -7.42 26.20
CA GLY A 23 12.89 -8.10 27.41
C GLY A 23 11.89 -7.32 28.24
N GLU A 24 10.60 -7.45 27.92
CA GLU A 24 9.51 -7.58 28.89
C GLU A 24 8.23 -8.01 28.14
N GLY A 25 7.46 -8.91 28.74
CA GLY A 25 6.43 -9.72 28.08
C GLY A 25 5.28 -8.94 27.42
N PHE A 26 4.53 -9.64 26.57
CA PHE A 26 3.39 -9.17 25.77
C PHE A 26 2.30 -8.36 26.51
N HIS A 27 2.32 -8.29 27.84
CA HIS A 27 1.40 -7.48 28.67
C HIS A 27 1.75 -5.98 28.80
N ALA A 28 2.92 -5.52 28.33
CA ALA A 28 3.39 -4.14 28.53
C ALA A 28 3.23 -3.18 27.33
N ALA A 29 2.77 -3.67 26.18
CA ALA A 29 2.69 -2.85 24.96
C ALA A 29 1.41 -1.96 24.93
N PRO A 30 1.47 -0.75 24.37
CA PRO A 30 0.39 0.22 24.45
C PRO A 30 -0.90 -0.26 23.77
N GLY A 31 -2.04 0.20 24.31
CA GLY A 31 -3.33 0.03 23.67
C GLY A 31 -3.47 0.92 22.43
N VAL A 32 -4.23 0.48 21.45
CA VAL A 32 -4.39 1.18 20.17
C VAL A 32 -5.84 1.54 19.91
N VAL A 33 -6.04 2.75 19.40
CA VAL A 33 -7.30 3.19 18.79
C VAL A 33 -7.03 3.28 17.30
N LEU A 34 -7.69 2.45 16.50
CA LEU A 34 -7.45 2.38 15.06
C LEU A 34 -8.66 2.89 14.27
N ASP A 35 -8.47 3.94 13.48
CA ASP A 35 -9.46 4.36 12.48
C ASP A 35 -9.48 3.40 11.29
N ILE A 36 -10.66 2.88 10.95
CA ILE A 36 -10.89 2.06 9.74
C ILE A 36 -11.95 2.66 8.82
N SER A 37 -12.21 3.97 8.94
CA SER A 37 -13.22 4.69 8.14
C SER A 37 -13.07 4.47 6.64
N ARG A 38 -11.83 4.33 6.14
CA ARG A 38 -11.60 4.08 4.72
C ARG A 38 -11.95 2.65 4.31
N LEU A 39 -11.57 1.60 5.05
CA LEU A 39 -12.06 0.24 4.80
C LEU A 39 -13.59 0.18 4.71
N LEU A 40 -14.31 0.88 5.61
CA LEU A 40 -15.77 0.95 5.55
C LEU A 40 -16.30 1.59 4.25
N ALA A 41 -15.58 2.55 3.66
CA ALA A 41 -15.97 3.14 2.37
C ALA A 41 -15.52 2.30 1.16
N ARG A 42 -14.68 1.29 1.39
CA ARG A 42 -14.11 0.41 0.36
C ARG A 42 -14.76 -0.97 0.33
N GLY A 43 -15.67 -1.30 1.25
CA GLY A 43 -16.34 -2.60 1.31
C GLY A 43 -16.94 -3.11 -0.02
N ARG A 44 -17.43 -2.20 -0.89
CA ARG A 44 -17.97 -2.54 -2.23
C ARG A 44 -16.95 -2.59 -3.37
N LYS A 45 -15.67 -2.31 -3.10
CA LYS A 45 -14.63 -2.26 -4.14
C LYS A 45 -14.05 -3.64 -4.33
N VAL A 46 -14.11 -4.13 -5.57
CA VAL A 46 -13.63 -5.47 -5.96
C VAL A 46 -12.10 -5.58 -5.94
N ALA A 47 -11.37 -4.49 -6.19
CA ALA A 47 -9.92 -4.48 -6.00
C ALA A 47 -9.45 -3.28 -5.17
N PRO A 48 -8.51 -3.52 -4.25
CA PRO A 48 -7.95 -2.50 -3.37
C PRO A 48 -6.96 -1.60 -4.12
N SER A 49 -6.83 -0.36 -3.65
CA SER A 49 -5.63 0.45 -3.88
C SER A 49 -4.52 0.06 -2.92
N GLY A 50 -3.28 0.49 -3.18
CA GLY A 50 -2.15 0.26 -2.26
C GLY A 50 -2.45 0.70 -0.82
N ILE A 51 -3.04 1.88 -0.63
CA ILE A 51 -3.44 2.37 0.71
C ILE A 51 -4.53 1.49 1.34
N ASP A 52 -5.45 0.93 0.54
CA ASP A 52 -6.46 0.00 1.08
C ASP A 52 -5.81 -1.30 1.59
N ARG A 53 -4.78 -1.82 0.89
CA ARG A 53 -3.99 -2.97 1.34
C ARG A 53 -3.25 -2.68 2.64
N VAL A 54 -2.65 -1.49 2.78
CA VAL A 54 -1.97 -1.09 4.03
C VAL A 54 -2.94 -1.00 5.20
N GLU A 55 -4.09 -0.34 5.01
CA GLU A 55 -5.10 -0.22 6.09
C GLU A 55 -5.68 -1.59 6.47
N LEU A 56 -5.86 -2.49 5.49
CA LEU A 56 -6.26 -3.88 5.75
C LEU A 56 -5.19 -4.62 6.56
N ALA A 57 -3.90 -4.49 6.25
CA ALA A 57 -2.82 -5.13 7.00
C ALA A 57 -2.80 -4.67 8.47
N TYR A 58 -2.96 -3.37 8.73
CA TYR A 58 -3.16 -2.86 10.09
C TYR A 58 -4.41 -3.46 10.73
N ALA A 59 -5.56 -3.39 10.06
CA ALA A 59 -6.80 -3.93 10.62
C ALA A 59 -6.68 -5.43 10.95
N ARG A 60 -6.05 -6.24 10.09
CA ARG A 60 -5.73 -7.68 10.34
C ARG A 60 -4.90 -7.86 11.60
N ARG A 61 -3.77 -7.15 11.71
CA ARG A 61 -2.87 -7.26 12.87
C ARG A 61 -3.60 -6.96 14.19
N TRP A 62 -4.24 -5.80 14.29
CA TRP A 62 -4.92 -5.42 15.52
C TRP A 62 -6.21 -6.20 15.73
N ALA A 63 -6.78 -6.79 14.66
CA ALA A 63 -7.90 -7.70 14.79
C ALA A 63 -7.53 -9.07 15.34
N ALA A 64 -6.25 -9.46 15.29
CA ALA A 64 -5.75 -10.68 15.91
C ALA A 64 -5.34 -10.48 17.39
N MET A 65 -5.34 -9.23 17.88
CA MET A 65 -4.96 -8.91 19.27
C MET A 65 -6.17 -9.02 20.22
N PRO A 66 -5.92 -9.28 21.53
CA PRO A 66 -6.96 -9.27 22.56
C PRO A 66 -7.80 -7.98 22.58
N GLU A 67 -9.07 -8.05 23.00
CA GLU A 67 -10.02 -6.91 22.95
C GLU A 67 -9.57 -5.68 23.74
N ASP A 68 -8.79 -5.87 24.80
CA ASP A 68 -8.22 -4.81 25.63
C ASP A 68 -6.98 -4.15 25.01
N ARG A 69 -6.54 -4.59 23.82
CA ARG A 69 -5.41 -4.03 23.08
C ARG A 69 -5.81 -3.11 21.94
N CYS A 70 -7.03 -3.23 21.42
CA CYS A 70 -7.48 -2.41 20.29
C CYS A 70 -8.95 -1.97 20.38
N VAL A 71 -9.19 -0.68 20.15
CA VAL A 71 -10.51 -0.12 19.90
C VAL A 71 -10.59 0.37 18.46
N PHE A 72 -11.48 -0.23 17.67
CA PHE A 72 -11.74 0.21 16.30
C PHE A 72 -12.74 1.36 16.29
N VAL A 73 -12.43 2.41 15.53
CA VAL A 73 -13.28 3.58 15.39
C VAL A 73 -13.53 3.92 13.93
N ALA A 74 -14.61 4.67 13.70
CA ALA A 74 -14.83 5.37 12.44
C ALA A 74 -15.42 6.76 12.71
N GLY A 75 -15.17 7.69 11.78
CA GLY A 75 -15.66 9.06 11.87
C GLY A 75 -17.15 9.18 11.57
N ALA A 76 -17.89 9.82 12.48
CA ALA A 76 -19.29 10.19 12.31
C ALA A 76 -19.47 11.42 11.40
N LEU A 77 -20.70 11.66 10.93
CA LEU A 77 -21.04 12.85 10.16
C LEU A 77 -20.89 14.13 10.98
N SER A 78 -21.13 14.06 12.29
CA SER A 78 -20.89 15.16 13.25
C SER A 78 -19.40 15.51 13.43
N GLY A 79 -18.50 14.67 12.90
CA GLY A 79 -17.07 14.77 13.09
C GLY A 79 -16.53 13.99 14.29
N ALA A 80 -17.39 13.51 15.20
CA ALA A 80 -16.97 12.68 16.33
C ALA A 80 -16.46 11.29 15.90
N TRP A 81 -15.84 10.57 16.83
CA TRP A 81 -15.44 9.16 16.65
C TRP A 81 -16.49 8.23 17.27
N SER A 82 -16.89 7.22 16.51
CA SER A 82 -17.80 6.16 16.96
C SER A 82 -17.02 4.86 17.11
N VAL A 83 -17.15 4.19 18.25
CA VAL A 83 -16.59 2.84 18.46
C VAL A 83 -17.38 1.82 17.64
N LEU A 84 -16.67 0.96 16.94
CA LEU A 84 -17.25 -0.11 16.13
C LEU A 84 -17.34 -1.42 16.92
N PRO A 85 -18.39 -2.25 16.73
CA PRO A 85 -18.45 -3.58 17.31
C PRO A 85 -17.30 -4.46 16.80
N ARG A 86 -16.47 -4.97 17.72
CA ARG A 86 -15.24 -5.73 17.43
C ARG A 86 -15.48 -6.90 16.47
N ARG A 87 -16.46 -7.75 16.78
CA ARG A 87 -16.82 -8.92 15.97
C ARG A 87 -17.18 -8.56 14.53
N ALA A 88 -17.97 -7.49 14.33
CA ALA A 88 -18.33 -7.04 12.98
C ALA A 88 -17.11 -6.49 12.21
N VAL A 89 -16.15 -5.89 12.90
CA VAL A 89 -14.87 -5.49 12.28
C VAL A 89 -14.05 -6.72 11.88
N GLU A 90 -13.98 -7.75 12.71
CA GLU A 90 -13.27 -9.01 12.39
C GLU A 90 -13.88 -9.71 11.17
N GLU A 91 -15.20 -9.81 11.13
CA GLU A 91 -15.95 -10.35 9.99
C GLU A 91 -15.68 -9.54 8.72
N LEU A 92 -15.67 -8.20 8.81
CA LEU A 92 -15.31 -7.33 7.68
C LEU A 92 -13.87 -7.57 7.21
N VAL A 93 -12.91 -7.62 8.13
CA VAL A 93 -11.49 -7.82 7.82
C VAL A 93 -11.27 -9.18 7.17
N ALA A 94 -11.91 -10.24 7.68
CA ALA A 94 -11.86 -11.56 7.08
C ALA A 94 -12.44 -11.57 5.66
N ALA A 95 -13.63 -10.98 5.48
CA ALA A 95 -14.29 -10.88 4.17
C ALA A 95 -13.44 -10.10 3.16
N LEU A 96 -12.87 -8.95 3.56
CA LEU A 96 -11.96 -8.16 2.70
C LEU A 96 -10.66 -8.90 2.38
N SER A 97 -10.13 -9.68 3.31
CA SER A 97 -8.89 -10.45 3.07
C SER A 97 -9.11 -11.55 2.04
N ILE A 98 -10.27 -12.22 2.08
CA ILE A 98 -10.65 -13.20 1.07
C ILE A 98 -10.95 -12.50 -0.26
N SER A 99 -11.75 -11.43 -0.27
CA SER A 99 -12.16 -10.79 -1.52
C SER A 99 -11.00 -10.09 -2.24
N TRP A 100 -10.04 -9.53 -1.52
CA TRP A 100 -8.92 -8.79 -2.10
C TRP A 100 -7.63 -9.59 -2.24
N CYS A 101 -7.36 -10.54 -1.35
CA CYS A 101 -6.10 -11.28 -1.30
C CYS A 101 -6.29 -12.80 -1.47
N GLY A 102 -7.53 -13.28 -1.58
CA GLY A 102 -7.84 -14.71 -1.68
C GLY A 102 -7.54 -15.53 -0.42
N THR A 103 -7.26 -14.89 0.72
CA THR A 103 -6.83 -15.56 1.96
C THR A 103 -7.53 -14.97 3.19
N PRO A 104 -8.10 -15.79 4.10
CA PRO A 104 -8.67 -15.29 5.35
C PRO A 104 -7.59 -14.74 6.30
N ALA A 105 -7.96 -13.80 7.18
CA ALA A 105 -7.08 -13.22 8.21
C ALA A 105 -7.04 -14.04 9.52
N ALA A 106 -8.05 -14.87 9.74
CA ALA A 106 -8.28 -15.71 10.91
C ALA A 106 -9.03 -16.98 10.45
N PRO A 107 -8.98 -18.10 11.19
CA PRO A 107 -9.83 -19.24 10.86
C PRO A 107 -11.29 -18.77 10.76
N PRO A 108 -12.07 -19.29 9.80
CA PRO A 108 -13.48 -18.97 9.72
C PRO A 108 -14.14 -19.22 11.09
N PRO A 109 -14.99 -18.30 11.59
CA PRO A 109 -15.75 -18.56 12.81
C PRO A 109 -16.59 -19.85 12.62
N PRO A 110 -16.97 -20.57 13.70
CA PRO A 110 -17.61 -21.89 13.59
C PRO A 110 -18.96 -21.93 12.85
N TRP A 111 -19.50 -20.77 12.47
CA TRP A 111 -20.72 -20.61 11.67
C TRP A 111 -20.45 -20.13 10.24
N PHE A 112 -19.21 -19.73 9.90
CA PHE A 112 -18.83 -19.66 8.49
C PHE A 112 -19.11 -21.05 7.93
N PRO A 113 -19.72 -21.16 6.74
CA PRO A 113 -20.03 -22.47 6.19
C PRO A 113 -18.72 -23.25 6.08
N HIS A 114 -18.48 -24.12 7.06
CA HIS A 114 -17.63 -25.25 6.89
C HIS A 114 -18.23 -25.93 5.66
N GLY A 115 -17.45 -26.04 4.59
CA GLY A 115 -17.79 -27.03 3.57
C GLY A 115 -18.18 -28.32 4.31
N PRO A 116 -19.30 -28.95 3.93
CA PRO A 116 -19.97 -29.92 4.79
C PRO A 116 -18.96 -30.95 5.31
N SER A 117 -19.00 -31.13 6.63
CA SER A 117 -18.20 -32.08 7.40
C SER A 117 -18.06 -33.41 6.66
N MET A 118 -16.81 -33.78 6.34
CA MET A 118 -16.39 -35.10 5.87
C MET A 118 -16.51 -36.13 7.01
N ALA A 119 -17.74 -36.37 7.49
CA ALA A 119 -18.07 -37.44 8.41
C ALA A 119 -19.58 -37.68 8.35
N GLY A 120 -19.99 -38.70 7.59
CA GLY A 120 -21.39 -39.11 7.51
C GLY A 120 -21.66 -39.93 6.25
N GLY A 121 -21.31 -41.22 6.29
CA GLY A 121 -21.80 -42.18 5.30
C GLY A 121 -23.33 -42.27 5.37
N GLY A 122 -23.97 -42.15 4.21
CA GLY A 122 -25.41 -42.32 4.04
C GLY A 122 -25.75 -42.12 2.57
N ALA A 123 -26.19 -43.20 1.93
CA ALA A 123 -26.34 -43.34 0.49
C ALA A 123 -27.38 -42.38 -0.13
N GLY A 124 -27.08 -41.92 -1.34
CA GLY A 124 -28.07 -41.41 -2.31
C GLY A 124 -28.40 -39.93 -2.21
N GLY A 125 -27.69 -39.10 -2.97
CA GLY A 125 -28.04 -37.70 -3.20
C GLY A 125 -26.98 -37.03 -4.07
N GLU A 126 -27.37 -36.60 -5.26
CA GLU A 126 -26.51 -35.95 -6.27
C GLU A 126 -25.54 -34.94 -5.63
N GLY A 127 -24.24 -35.16 -5.85
CA GLY A 127 -23.17 -34.43 -5.21
C GLY A 127 -23.10 -32.99 -5.72
N TRP A 128 -23.05 -32.03 -4.79
CA TRP A 128 -22.77 -30.61 -5.06
C TRP A 128 -21.40 -30.35 -5.75
N GLN A 129 -20.59 -31.40 -5.95
CA GLN A 129 -19.29 -31.38 -6.63
C GLN A 129 -19.42 -31.29 -8.17
N ASP A 130 -20.58 -31.60 -8.76
CA ASP A 130 -20.76 -31.61 -10.22
C ASP A 130 -21.10 -30.23 -10.84
N ARG A 131 -20.96 -29.13 -10.08
CA ARG A 131 -21.35 -27.78 -10.55
C ARG A 131 -20.18 -26.82 -10.86
N TRP A 132 -18.93 -27.23 -10.57
CA TRP A 132 -17.75 -26.39 -10.76
C TRP A 132 -16.58 -27.24 -11.24
N GLU A 133 -16.11 -26.97 -12.46
CA GLU A 133 -15.20 -27.85 -13.21
C GLU A 133 -13.71 -27.61 -12.85
N SER A 134 -13.38 -26.59 -12.03
CA SER A 134 -11.99 -26.31 -11.61
C SER A 134 -11.81 -25.60 -10.26
N GLN A 135 -10.61 -25.70 -9.66
CA GLN A 135 -10.25 -25.00 -8.41
C GLN A 135 -10.33 -23.47 -8.53
N ASP A 136 -10.11 -22.93 -9.72
CA ASP A 136 -10.17 -21.49 -9.99
C ASP A 136 -11.60 -20.95 -9.88
N GLU A 137 -12.60 -21.75 -10.26
CA GLU A 137 -14.01 -21.36 -10.16
C GLU A 137 -14.50 -21.34 -8.71
N ILE A 138 -14.04 -22.30 -7.89
CA ILE A 138 -14.32 -22.35 -6.45
C ILE A 138 -13.74 -21.09 -5.77
N GLN A 139 -12.48 -20.76 -6.05
CA GLN A 139 -11.83 -19.58 -5.48
C GLN A 139 -12.54 -18.29 -5.94
N ALA A 140 -12.93 -18.20 -7.21
CA ALA A 140 -13.69 -17.07 -7.72
C ALA A 140 -15.09 -16.97 -7.07
N GLY A 141 -15.74 -18.10 -6.79
CA GLY A 141 -16.99 -18.17 -6.04
C GLY A 141 -16.85 -17.62 -4.62
N MET A 142 -15.86 -18.10 -3.88
CA MET A 142 -15.55 -17.64 -2.52
C MET A 142 -15.24 -16.13 -2.48
N GLN A 143 -14.45 -15.63 -3.43
CA GLN A 143 -14.13 -14.20 -3.53
C GLN A 143 -15.38 -13.34 -3.77
N ARG A 144 -16.32 -13.80 -4.62
CA ARG A 144 -17.58 -13.09 -4.87
C ARG A 144 -18.49 -13.05 -3.65
N GLU A 145 -18.58 -14.15 -2.91
CA GLU A 145 -19.36 -14.21 -1.67
C GLU A 145 -18.76 -13.31 -0.59
N ALA A 146 -17.45 -13.43 -0.35
CA ALA A 146 -16.73 -12.56 0.57
C ALA A 146 -16.86 -11.07 0.21
N GLN A 147 -16.89 -10.75 -1.08
CA GLN A 147 -17.12 -9.37 -1.55
C GLN A 147 -18.52 -8.85 -1.20
N ARG A 148 -19.56 -9.70 -1.29
CA ARG A 148 -20.93 -9.34 -0.88
C ARG A 148 -21.01 -9.15 0.64
N ASP A 149 -20.35 -10.02 1.40
CA ASP A 149 -20.30 -9.93 2.85
C ASP A 149 -19.61 -8.64 3.30
N ALA A 150 -18.44 -8.35 2.73
CA ALA A 150 -17.71 -7.12 3.00
C ALA A 150 -18.57 -5.87 2.71
N GLU A 151 -19.30 -5.85 1.60
CA GLU A 151 -20.21 -4.75 1.27
C GLU A 151 -21.33 -4.59 2.29
N ARG A 152 -22.01 -5.68 2.67
CA ARG A 152 -23.10 -5.64 3.66
C ARG A 152 -22.61 -5.15 5.02
N ILE A 153 -21.52 -5.73 5.52
CA ILE A 153 -20.96 -5.41 6.85
C ILE A 153 -20.44 -3.97 6.87
N ALA A 154 -19.66 -3.56 5.86
CA ALA A 154 -19.12 -2.22 5.76
C ALA A 154 -20.23 -1.15 5.69
N THR A 155 -21.29 -1.41 4.93
CA THR A 155 -22.44 -0.50 4.80
C THR A 155 -23.14 -0.33 6.14
N ARG A 156 -23.40 -1.42 6.87
CA ARG A 156 -24.00 -1.39 8.20
C ARG A 156 -23.13 -0.61 9.20
N LEU A 157 -21.83 -0.93 9.28
CA LEU A 157 -20.90 -0.25 10.17
C LEU A 157 -20.77 1.24 9.85
N ARG A 158 -20.74 1.61 8.57
CA ARG A 158 -20.68 3.00 8.13
C ARG A 158 -21.94 3.78 8.50
N LEU A 159 -23.12 3.16 8.40
CA LEU A 159 -24.38 3.79 8.82
C LEU A 159 -24.38 4.03 10.33
N LEU A 160 -24.06 3.00 11.12
CA LEU A 160 -23.99 3.09 12.58
C LEU A 160 -23.00 4.19 13.03
N ALA A 161 -21.78 4.15 12.49
CA ALA A 161 -20.75 5.13 12.82
C ALA A 161 -21.16 6.53 12.37
N GLY A 162 -21.73 6.67 11.17
CA GLY A 162 -22.19 7.93 10.59
C GLY A 162 -23.24 8.63 11.45
N LEU A 163 -24.16 7.85 12.04
CA LEU A 163 -25.19 8.31 12.99
C LEU A 163 -24.65 8.56 14.41
N GLY A 164 -23.36 8.34 14.67
CA GLY A 164 -22.77 8.50 16.01
C GLY A 164 -23.09 7.35 16.98
N LEU A 165 -23.73 6.27 16.51
CA LEU A 165 -24.05 5.11 17.33
C LEU A 165 -22.74 4.40 17.69
N GLY A 166 -22.35 4.52 18.97
CA GLY A 166 -21.05 4.07 19.49
C GLY A 166 -20.15 5.20 20.02
N ALA A 167 -20.51 6.47 19.84
CA ALA A 167 -19.73 7.59 20.38
C ALA A 167 -19.66 7.57 21.92
N GLY A 168 -20.77 7.22 22.59
CA GLY A 168 -20.82 7.07 24.06
C GLY A 168 -19.96 5.92 24.60
N GLN A 169 -19.59 4.96 23.75
CA GLN A 169 -18.73 3.83 24.12
C GLN A 169 -17.24 4.18 24.06
N LEU A 170 -16.87 5.35 23.52
CA LEU A 170 -15.47 5.73 23.36
C LEU A 170 -14.75 5.87 24.70
N ALA A 171 -15.26 6.69 25.62
CA ALA A 171 -14.65 6.89 26.93
C ALA A 171 -14.46 5.58 27.73
N PRO A 172 -15.48 4.72 27.92
CA PRO A 172 -15.29 3.48 28.67
C PRO A 172 -14.33 2.49 27.97
N ARG A 173 -14.36 2.41 26.64
CA ARG A 173 -13.44 1.53 25.89
C ARG A 173 -12.00 2.02 25.96
N LEU A 174 -11.76 3.33 25.88
CA LEU A 174 -10.43 3.90 26.10
C LEU A 174 -9.92 3.61 27.51
N GLY A 175 -10.79 3.68 28.53
CA GLY A 175 -10.44 3.33 29.92
C GLY A 175 -9.87 1.92 30.06
N ARG A 176 -10.37 0.96 29.26
CA ARG A 176 -9.88 -0.43 29.26
C ARG A 176 -8.53 -0.62 28.56
N LEU A 177 -8.16 0.27 27.63
CA LEU A 177 -6.84 0.23 26.97
C LEU A 177 -5.66 0.61 27.90
N GLY A 178 -5.96 1.08 29.11
CA GLY A 178 -4.98 1.60 30.05
C GLY A 178 -4.49 3.02 29.72
N ALA A 179 -3.53 3.49 30.51
CA ALA A 179 -2.99 4.86 30.39
C ALA A 179 -2.07 5.04 29.17
N ARG A 180 -1.38 3.97 28.75
CA ARG A 180 -0.50 3.97 27.59
C ARG A 180 -1.30 3.61 26.34
N ARG A 181 -1.79 4.62 25.64
CA ARG A 181 -2.63 4.43 24.45
C ARG A 181 -2.30 5.39 23.31
N ALA A 182 -2.39 4.89 22.09
CA ALA A 182 -2.14 5.65 20.88
C ALA A 182 -3.35 5.63 19.93
N PHE A 183 -3.56 6.73 19.22
CA PHE A 183 -4.52 6.84 18.13
C PHE A 183 -3.79 6.77 16.79
N LEU A 184 -3.99 5.66 16.08
CA LEU A 184 -3.42 5.39 14.77
C LEU A 184 -4.37 5.82 13.65
N LEU A 185 -3.83 6.60 12.72
CA LEU A 185 -4.55 7.01 11.51
C LEU A 185 -3.69 6.71 10.29
N VAL A 186 -4.06 5.65 9.56
CA VAL A 186 -3.19 5.05 8.55
C VAL A 186 -3.51 5.52 7.13
N SER A 187 -4.71 6.05 6.85
CA SER A 187 -5.19 6.21 5.47
C SER A 187 -5.43 7.65 5.01
N HIS A 188 -4.83 8.63 5.69
CA HIS A 188 -4.97 10.09 5.52
C HIS A 188 -6.41 10.64 5.61
N ARG A 189 -7.42 9.79 5.71
CA ARG A 189 -8.81 10.20 5.87
C ARG A 189 -8.96 10.83 7.25
N ALA A 190 -9.61 12.00 7.32
CA ALA A 190 -9.75 12.81 8.53
C ALA A 190 -8.51 13.63 8.95
N LEU A 191 -7.33 13.45 8.34
CA LEU A 191 -6.17 14.32 8.65
C LEU A 191 -6.43 15.79 8.31
N GLU A 192 -7.34 16.10 7.38
CA GLU A 192 -7.72 17.49 7.10
C GLU A 192 -8.63 18.12 8.18
N ARG A 193 -9.03 17.35 9.21
CA ARG A 193 -9.92 17.78 10.29
C ARG A 193 -9.20 17.70 11.64
N PRO A 194 -8.66 18.82 12.16
CA PRO A 194 -7.89 18.80 13.42
C PRO A 194 -8.75 18.53 14.66
N GLY A 195 -10.00 19.01 14.70
CA GLY A 195 -10.88 18.90 15.87
C GLY A 195 -11.10 17.47 16.39
N PRO A 196 -11.48 16.50 15.54
CA PRO A 196 -11.63 15.11 15.96
C PRO A 196 -10.33 14.47 16.49
N ILE A 197 -9.18 14.88 15.96
CA ILE A 197 -7.86 14.41 16.43
C ILE A 197 -7.55 15.02 17.80
N GLN A 198 -7.76 16.33 17.97
CA GLN A 198 -7.62 17.01 19.25
C GLN A 198 -8.52 16.39 20.33
N ALA A 199 -9.76 16.02 19.98
CA ALA A 199 -10.68 15.36 20.90
C ALA A 199 -10.16 14.00 21.38
N MET A 200 -9.41 13.27 20.55
CA MET A 200 -8.76 12.01 20.94
C MET A 200 -7.52 12.26 21.80
N ARG A 201 -6.70 13.27 21.46
CA ARG A 201 -5.54 13.68 22.28
C ARG A 201 -5.94 14.19 23.66
N ALA A 202 -7.03 14.95 23.76
CA ALA A 202 -7.60 15.39 25.04
C ALA A 202 -8.07 14.22 25.93
N ARG A 203 -8.29 13.04 25.34
CA ARG A 203 -8.54 11.78 26.05
C ARG A 203 -7.25 11.00 26.29
N GLY A 204 -6.08 11.62 26.24
CA GLY A 204 -4.79 11.00 26.58
C GLY A 204 -4.27 9.99 25.56
N CYS A 205 -4.75 10.02 24.31
CA CYS A 205 -4.14 9.22 23.23
C CYS A 205 -2.99 9.97 22.58
N ALA A 206 -1.83 9.34 22.46
CA ALA A 206 -0.76 9.83 21.59
C ALA A 206 -1.19 9.69 20.12
N PHE A 207 -1.18 10.77 19.34
CA PHE A 207 -1.62 10.73 17.95
C PHE A 207 -0.46 10.38 17.01
N VAL A 208 -0.62 9.30 16.25
CA VAL A 208 0.40 8.80 15.32
C VAL A 208 -0.21 8.51 13.95
N PRO A 209 -0.07 9.41 12.96
CA PRO A 209 -0.45 9.14 11.59
C PRO A 209 0.64 8.40 10.82
N LEU A 210 0.23 7.61 9.83
CA LEU A 210 1.12 7.12 8.78
C LEU A 210 0.97 8.01 7.54
N ILE A 211 2.09 8.53 7.05
CA ILE A 211 2.19 9.33 5.84
C ILE A 211 2.75 8.49 4.69
N HIS A 212 1.93 8.27 3.65
CA HIS A 212 2.29 7.42 2.48
C HIS A 212 3.09 8.16 1.41
N ASP A 213 2.82 9.45 1.22
CA ASP A 213 3.48 10.27 0.22
C ASP A 213 3.11 11.74 0.42
N LEU A 214 3.93 12.62 -0.18
CA LEU A 214 3.65 14.05 -0.32
C LEU A 214 3.44 14.42 -1.80
N ILE A 215 3.08 13.46 -2.66
CA ILE A 215 2.96 13.70 -4.12
C ILE A 215 1.95 14.82 -4.41
N PRO A 216 0.73 14.86 -3.84
CA PRO A 216 -0.19 15.95 -4.12
C PRO A 216 0.33 17.34 -3.69
N ALA A 217 1.25 17.40 -2.73
CA ALA A 217 1.84 18.66 -2.27
C ALA A 217 3.06 19.09 -3.10
N THR A 218 3.88 18.13 -3.54
CA THR A 218 5.13 18.38 -4.28
C THR A 218 4.94 18.44 -5.79
N HIS A 219 3.97 17.69 -6.31
CA HIS A 219 3.64 17.58 -7.72
C HIS A 219 2.13 17.83 -7.93
N PRO A 220 1.66 19.06 -7.67
CA PRO A 220 0.24 19.42 -7.79
C PRO A 220 -0.33 19.18 -9.19
N GLU A 221 0.50 19.20 -10.23
CA GLU A 221 0.16 18.88 -11.62
C GLU A 221 -0.33 17.44 -11.83
N TYR A 222 -0.03 16.52 -10.90
CA TYR A 222 -0.55 15.15 -10.93
C TYR A 222 -1.74 14.94 -9.99
N ALA A 223 -2.23 16.01 -9.37
CA ALA A 223 -3.32 15.97 -8.40
C ALA A 223 -4.59 16.60 -8.97
N ARG A 224 -5.74 15.99 -8.65
CA ARG A 224 -7.04 16.57 -9.03
C ARG A 224 -7.22 17.96 -8.41
N PRO A 225 -8.01 18.86 -9.02
CA PRO A 225 -8.32 20.17 -8.45
C PRO A 225 -8.70 20.09 -6.96
N GLY A 226 -8.03 20.90 -6.15
CA GLY A 226 -8.23 20.99 -4.70
C GLY A 226 -7.60 19.88 -3.85
N GLN A 227 -7.05 18.81 -4.45
CA GLN A 227 -6.39 17.74 -3.68
C GLN A 227 -5.08 18.21 -3.04
N SER A 228 -4.27 19.01 -3.75
CA SER A 228 -3.04 19.58 -3.20
C SER A 228 -3.29 20.42 -1.96
N ALA A 229 -4.25 21.35 -2.04
CA ALA A 229 -4.65 22.19 -0.90
C ALA A 229 -5.18 21.35 0.27
N ARG A 230 -5.97 20.29 -0.01
CA ARG A 230 -6.41 19.36 1.03
C ARG A 230 -5.24 18.60 1.65
N HIS A 231 -4.29 18.14 0.84
CA HIS A 231 -3.13 17.39 1.32
C HIS A 231 -2.23 18.25 2.19
N LEU A 232 -1.97 19.50 1.79
CA LEU A 232 -1.25 20.47 2.62
C LEU A 232 -1.92 20.70 3.98
N ARG A 233 -3.26 20.75 4.05
CA ARG A 233 -3.98 20.78 5.34
C ARG A 233 -3.75 19.53 6.19
N ARG A 234 -3.62 18.35 5.58
CA ARG A 234 -3.30 17.11 6.30
C ARG A 234 -1.89 17.14 6.88
N ILE A 235 -0.94 17.66 6.11
CA ILE A 235 0.45 17.84 6.56
C ILE A 235 0.53 18.88 7.67
N ASP A 236 -0.19 20.00 7.58
CA ASP A 236 -0.27 20.99 8.67
C ASP A 236 -0.88 20.40 9.95
N THR A 237 -1.99 19.65 9.85
CA THR A 237 -2.56 18.94 11.00
C THR A 237 -1.56 17.96 11.61
N THR A 238 -0.83 17.21 10.78
CA THR A 238 0.20 16.26 11.22
C THR A 238 1.31 16.99 11.96
N ALA A 239 1.87 18.03 11.35
CA ALA A 239 2.95 18.81 11.94
C ALA A 239 2.56 19.47 13.27
N ARG A 240 1.32 19.92 13.41
CA ARG A 240 0.81 20.52 14.66
C ARG A 240 0.51 19.48 15.73
N LEU A 241 -0.16 18.39 15.36
CA LEU A 241 -0.82 17.51 16.33
C LEU A 241 -0.13 16.17 16.57
N ALA A 242 0.75 15.70 15.68
CA ALA A 242 1.35 14.37 15.84
C ALA A 242 2.29 14.32 17.05
N ASP A 243 2.16 13.25 17.83
CA ASP A 243 3.09 12.88 18.90
C ASP A 243 4.25 12.03 18.34
N GLY A 244 4.03 11.37 17.20
CA GLY A 244 5.04 10.72 16.36
C GLY A 244 4.48 10.47 14.96
N VAL A 245 5.32 10.28 13.95
CA VAL A 245 4.89 10.08 12.56
C VAL A 245 5.54 8.83 11.97
N ILE A 246 4.75 8.00 11.30
CA ILE A 246 5.26 6.86 10.53
C ILE A 246 5.28 7.25 9.06
N VAL A 247 6.36 6.94 8.34
CA VAL A 247 6.45 7.08 6.88
C VAL A 247 6.87 5.76 6.25
N ASN A 248 6.56 5.54 4.98
CA ASN A 248 6.88 4.30 4.27
C ASN A 248 8.29 4.28 3.65
N SER A 249 8.90 5.43 3.43
CA SER A 249 10.22 5.56 2.80
C SER A 249 11.02 6.68 3.45
N THR A 250 12.33 6.56 3.37
CA THR A 250 13.27 7.61 3.75
C THR A 250 13.06 8.85 2.89
N ASP A 251 12.80 8.67 1.60
CA ASP A 251 12.42 9.75 0.67
C ASP A 251 11.20 10.54 1.17
N THR A 252 10.12 9.85 1.57
CA THR A 252 8.95 10.51 2.17
C THR A 252 9.30 11.24 3.46
N ALA A 253 10.21 10.69 4.28
CA ALA A 253 10.68 11.33 5.52
C ALA A 253 11.38 12.67 5.23
N GLU A 254 12.28 12.67 4.26
CA GLU A 254 13.07 13.84 3.86
C GLU A 254 12.18 14.94 3.29
N VAL A 255 11.24 14.57 2.40
CA VAL A 255 10.26 15.51 1.83
C VAL A 255 9.31 16.05 2.91
N LEU A 256 8.96 15.25 3.92
CA LEU A 256 8.10 15.68 5.03
C LEU A 256 8.83 16.58 6.04
N ALA A 257 10.14 16.39 6.26
CA ALA A 257 10.88 17.02 7.35
C ALA A 257 10.77 18.55 7.41
N PRO A 258 10.85 19.32 6.29
CA PRO A 258 10.67 20.77 6.32
C PRO A 258 9.30 21.19 6.88
N HIS A 259 8.25 20.41 6.63
CA HIS A 259 6.90 20.73 7.10
C HIS A 259 6.72 20.51 8.61
N LEU A 260 7.53 19.65 9.23
CA LEU A 260 7.45 19.36 10.67
C LEU A 260 8.15 20.40 11.55
N ARG A 261 9.03 21.21 10.96
CA ARG A 261 9.82 22.26 11.66
C ARG A 261 9.01 23.48 12.09
N ILE A 262 7.68 23.46 11.90
CA ILE A 262 6.79 24.49 12.43
C ILE A 262 6.71 24.47 13.98
N ARG A 263 7.17 23.39 14.62
CA ARG A 263 7.27 23.27 16.07
C ARG A 263 8.73 23.40 16.50
N PRO A 264 9.00 23.99 17.69
CA PRO A 264 10.36 24.03 18.24
C PRO A 264 10.99 22.64 18.39
N VAL A 265 10.16 21.65 18.73
CA VAL A 265 10.53 20.23 18.75
C VAL A 265 9.61 19.48 17.78
N PRO A 266 10.10 19.07 16.60
CA PRO A 266 9.31 18.27 15.66
C PRO A 266 8.99 16.89 16.26
N PRO A 267 7.90 16.24 15.82
CA PRO A 267 7.62 14.88 16.27
C PRO A 267 8.71 13.93 15.75
N PRO A 268 9.02 12.85 16.50
CA PRO A 268 9.86 11.79 15.96
C PRO A 268 9.20 11.21 14.70
N VAL A 269 10.02 10.92 13.69
CA VAL A 269 9.61 10.26 12.45
C VAL A 269 10.30 8.91 12.38
N ILE A 270 9.54 7.85 12.10
CA ILE A 270 10.11 6.52 11.83
C ILE A 270 9.79 6.07 10.42
N VAL A 271 10.80 5.54 9.74
CA VAL A 271 10.63 4.90 8.44
C VAL A 271 10.26 3.44 8.67
N ALA A 272 9.06 3.06 8.23
CA ALA A 272 8.53 1.70 8.28
C ALA A 272 8.17 1.25 6.86
N PRO A 273 9.13 0.66 6.12
CA PRO A 273 8.90 0.14 4.77
C PRO A 273 7.67 -0.76 4.72
N LEU A 274 6.81 -0.58 3.72
CA LEU A 274 5.57 -1.36 3.61
C LEU A 274 5.87 -2.82 3.29
N GLY A 275 5.19 -3.72 4.00
CA GLY A 275 5.29 -5.16 3.75
C GLY A 275 4.64 -5.56 2.43
N ILE A 276 5.24 -6.54 1.76
CA ILE A 276 4.60 -7.25 0.65
C ILE A 276 4.00 -8.53 1.21
N GLU A 277 2.73 -8.80 0.90
CA GLU A 277 2.10 -10.06 1.29
C GLU A 277 2.73 -11.20 0.47
N THR A 278 3.77 -11.82 1.03
CA THR A 278 4.45 -12.99 0.45
C THR A 278 4.07 -14.29 1.13
N THR A 279 3.05 -14.28 2.00
CA THR A 279 2.70 -15.37 2.91
C THR A 279 2.60 -16.67 2.12
N GLY A 280 3.67 -17.46 2.21
CA GLY A 280 3.91 -18.57 1.32
C GLY A 280 5.31 -18.80 0.77
N VAL A 281 6.20 -17.81 0.79
CA VAL A 281 7.60 -18.01 0.43
C VAL A 281 8.38 -18.18 1.71
N VAL A 282 8.72 -19.43 2.06
CA VAL A 282 9.91 -19.91 2.82
C VAL A 282 9.50 -21.20 3.56
N SER A 283 9.79 -22.36 2.95
CA SER A 283 10.59 -23.45 3.53
C SER A 283 10.55 -24.72 2.67
N ALA A 284 11.65 -25.49 2.75
CA ALA A 284 12.02 -26.75 2.12
C ALA A 284 12.44 -26.73 0.63
N MET A 285 13.60 -26.12 0.37
CA MET A 285 14.68 -26.86 -0.32
C MET A 285 15.63 -27.37 0.77
N GLY A 286 15.37 -28.58 1.23
CA GLY A 286 16.26 -29.42 2.02
C GLY A 286 16.13 -30.81 1.43
N GLN A 287 17.26 -31.41 1.08
CA GLN A 287 17.37 -32.60 0.26
C GLN A 287 16.70 -33.84 0.87
N GLY A 288 16.11 -34.69 0.02
CA GLY A 288 16.16 -36.15 0.19
C GLY A 288 14.97 -36.87 0.84
N VAL A 289 14.49 -37.88 0.11
CA VAL A 289 13.82 -39.12 0.55
C VAL A 289 12.29 -39.10 0.68
N VAL A 290 11.68 -39.83 -0.27
CA VAL A 290 10.36 -40.46 -0.21
C VAL A 290 10.46 -41.69 0.68
N THR A 291 9.54 -41.88 1.64
CA THR A 291 8.98 -43.20 1.98
C THR A 291 7.63 -43.08 2.69
N GLN A 292 6.79 -44.07 2.42
CA GLN A 292 5.42 -44.29 2.88
C GLN A 292 5.32 -44.62 4.39
N ASP A 293 4.06 -44.67 4.84
CA ASP A 293 3.53 -45.28 6.07
C ASP A 293 3.59 -44.47 7.39
N ILE A 294 2.40 -44.18 7.94
CA ILE A 294 1.93 -44.66 9.24
C ILE A 294 0.46 -44.24 9.40
N VAL A 295 -0.43 -45.23 9.32
CA VAL A 295 -1.73 -45.25 10.01
C VAL A 295 -1.50 -46.10 11.26
N THR A 296 -1.52 -45.51 12.46
CA THR A 296 -2.10 -46.12 13.67
C THR A 296 -2.00 -45.22 14.91
N GLN A 297 -3.13 -45.14 15.62
CA GLN A 297 -3.31 -44.89 17.06
C GLN A 297 -3.02 -43.49 17.62
N GLY A 298 -3.95 -43.07 18.47
CA GLY A 298 -4.13 -41.69 18.90
C GLY A 298 -3.23 -41.25 20.05
N ALA A 299 -2.87 -39.98 19.99
CA ALA A 299 -2.51 -39.15 21.13
C ALA A 299 -2.67 -37.69 20.72
N VAL A 300 -3.53 -36.97 21.44
CA VAL A 300 -3.66 -35.52 21.34
C VAL A 300 -2.35 -34.90 21.86
N THR A 301 -1.61 -34.19 21.01
CA THR A 301 -0.55 -33.27 21.44
C THR A 301 -0.65 -31.94 20.68
N GLN A 302 -0.50 -30.87 21.47
CA GLN A 302 -0.39 -29.47 21.04
C GLN A 302 0.66 -29.30 19.95
N GLY A 303 0.40 -28.39 18.99
CA GLY A 303 1.43 -27.88 18.08
C GLY A 303 1.15 -28.07 16.59
N ALA A 304 -0.08 -27.84 16.11
CA ALA A 304 -0.32 -27.73 14.68
C ALA A 304 -0.02 -26.31 14.19
N VAL A 305 1.25 -26.04 13.86
CA VAL A 305 1.62 -24.92 12.98
C VAL A 305 1.11 -25.29 11.58
N ILE A 306 -0.10 -24.87 11.26
CA ILE A 306 -0.73 -25.19 9.97
C ILE A 306 -0.12 -24.31 8.88
N GLN A 307 0.57 -24.98 7.97
CA GLN A 307 1.23 -24.43 6.79
C GLN A 307 0.21 -23.77 5.85
N GLY A 308 0.34 -22.46 5.68
CA GLY A 308 -0.38 -21.71 4.66
C GLY A 308 0.15 -22.02 3.26
N VAL A 309 -0.77 -22.25 2.32
CA VAL A 309 -0.50 -22.55 0.92
C VAL A 309 0.27 -21.40 0.29
N GLY A 310 1.53 -21.69 -0.06
CA GLY A 310 2.52 -20.66 -0.30
C GLY A 310 2.84 -20.31 -1.74
N ALA A 311 3.84 -19.47 -2.00
CA ALA A 311 4.23 -18.97 -3.33
C ALA A 311 4.63 -20.05 -4.34
N ARG A 312 4.72 -21.32 -3.93
CA ARG A 312 4.64 -22.45 -4.86
C ARG A 312 3.30 -22.45 -5.60
N SER A 313 2.16 -22.24 -4.94
CA SER A 313 0.84 -22.12 -5.55
C SER A 313 0.65 -20.86 -6.38
N LEU A 314 1.23 -19.69 -6.03
CA LEU A 314 1.21 -18.54 -6.93
C LEU A 314 2.05 -18.78 -8.20
N ARG A 315 3.20 -19.46 -8.08
CA ARG A 315 4.00 -19.89 -9.25
C ARG A 315 3.33 -21.03 -10.04
N HIS A 316 2.60 -21.93 -9.39
CA HIS A 316 1.85 -23.04 -10.03
C HIS A 316 0.58 -22.52 -10.72
N ALA A 317 -0.19 -21.66 -10.06
CA ALA A 317 -1.37 -21.01 -10.64
C ALA A 317 -0.98 -20.00 -11.75
N ALA A 318 0.19 -19.35 -11.64
CA ALA A 318 0.81 -18.60 -12.72
C ALA A 318 1.25 -19.46 -13.92
N ALA A 319 1.46 -20.76 -13.71
CA ALA A 319 1.77 -21.70 -14.78
C ALA A 319 0.52 -22.21 -15.50
N THR A 320 -0.65 -22.19 -14.85
CA THR A 320 -1.93 -22.66 -15.42
C THR A 320 -2.81 -21.56 -16.01
N ALA A 321 -2.64 -20.29 -15.63
CA ALA A 321 -3.42 -19.18 -16.18
C ALA A 321 -3.04 -18.84 -17.63
N GLU A 322 -4.03 -18.48 -18.45
CA GLU A 322 -3.87 -18.12 -19.87
C GLU A 322 -2.82 -17.00 -20.03
N ARG A 323 -1.67 -17.39 -20.60
CA ARG A 323 -0.67 -16.44 -21.06
C ARG A 323 -1.14 -15.82 -22.37
N PRO A 324 -0.79 -14.55 -22.64
CA PRO A 324 -0.98 -13.98 -23.96
C PRO A 324 -0.39 -14.93 -25.02
N GLY A 325 -1.24 -15.42 -25.93
CA GLY A 325 -0.82 -16.34 -26.98
C GLY A 325 0.22 -15.73 -27.93
N GLY A 326 1.08 -16.59 -28.48
CA GLY A 326 2.06 -16.24 -29.51
C GLY A 326 3.53 -16.20 -29.03
N PRO A 327 4.49 -16.21 -29.97
CA PRO A 327 5.93 -16.32 -29.67
C PRO A 327 6.58 -14.98 -29.25
N ALA A 328 5.87 -13.86 -29.32
CA ALA A 328 6.44 -12.54 -29.06
C ALA A 328 6.69 -12.32 -27.54
N PRO A 329 7.89 -11.84 -27.14
CA PRO A 329 8.14 -11.46 -25.76
C PRO A 329 7.21 -10.31 -25.36
N TYR A 330 6.84 -10.24 -24.08
CA TYR A 330 6.00 -9.15 -23.58
C TYR A 330 6.54 -8.51 -22.31
N PHE A 331 6.16 -7.26 -22.12
CA PHE A 331 6.44 -6.44 -20.95
C PHE A 331 5.13 -6.04 -20.29
N VAL A 332 5.19 -5.77 -18.98
CA VAL A 332 4.01 -5.36 -18.20
C VAL A 332 4.29 -4.00 -17.58
N THR A 333 3.31 -3.11 -17.61
CA THR A 333 3.22 -1.98 -16.66
C THR A 333 2.03 -2.22 -15.74
N LEU A 334 2.19 -1.88 -14.46
CA LEU A 334 1.19 -2.16 -13.42
C LEU A 334 0.88 -0.91 -12.60
N GLY A 335 -0.39 -0.56 -12.54
CA GLY A 335 -0.91 0.52 -11.70
C GLY A 335 -2.01 1.33 -12.36
N THR A 336 -2.62 2.25 -11.62
CA THR A 336 -3.56 3.22 -12.20
C THR A 336 -2.91 3.95 -13.37
N ILE A 337 -3.61 4.04 -14.49
CA ILE A 337 -3.15 4.77 -15.68
C ILE A 337 -3.33 6.27 -15.41
N GLU A 338 -2.25 6.95 -15.09
CA GLU A 338 -2.23 8.37 -14.74
C GLU A 338 -0.93 9.03 -15.25
N PRO A 339 -0.91 10.37 -15.45
CA PRO A 339 0.21 11.08 -16.08
C PRO A 339 1.57 10.80 -15.44
N ARG A 340 1.65 10.78 -14.10
CA ARG A 340 2.91 10.54 -13.37
C ARG A 340 3.55 9.19 -13.62
N LYS A 341 2.83 8.21 -14.18
CA LYS A 341 3.34 6.86 -14.50
C LYS A 341 3.99 6.80 -15.88
N ASN A 342 3.98 7.90 -16.62
CA ASN A 342 4.67 8.07 -17.90
C ASN A 342 4.32 7.01 -18.96
N HIS A 343 3.05 6.63 -19.05
CA HIS A 343 2.58 5.70 -20.08
C HIS A 343 2.82 6.24 -21.51
N LEU A 344 2.83 7.57 -21.69
CA LEU A 344 3.08 8.21 -22.98
C LEU A 344 4.44 7.85 -23.57
N LEU A 345 5.51 7.79 -22.75
CA LEU A 345 6.81 7.32 -23.19
C LEU A 345 6.71 5.93 -23.82
N LEU A 346 6.08 4.99 -23.11
CA LEU A 346 5.93 3.61 -23.59
C LEU A 346 5.11 3.56 -24.89
N LEU A 347 4.00 4.29 -24.98
CA LEU A 347 3.17 4.29 -26.18
C LEU A 347 3.91 4.85 -27.40
N HIS A 348 4.75 5.88 -27.22
CA HIS A 348 5.59 6.40 -28.29
C HIS A 348 6.66 5.41 -28.73
N LEU A 349 7.35 4.77 -27.77
CA LEU A 349 8.34 3.73 -28.08
C LEU A 349 7.70 2.56 -28.83
N TRP A 350 6.51 2.10 -28.41
CA TRP A 350 5.81 1.01 -29.09
C TRP A 350 5.36 1.37 -30.49
N ARG A 351 4.92 2.61 -30.73
CA ARG A 351 4.63 3.08 -32.09
C ARG A 351 5.87 2.99 -32.98
N ASP A 352 7.03 3.34 -32.45
CA ASP A 352 8.30 3.30 -33.20
C ASP A 352 8.77 1.85 -33.43
N PHE A 353 8.56 0.96 -32.46
CA PHE A 353 8.81 -0.49 -32.62
C PHE A 353 7.95 -1.11 -33.71
N VAL A 354 6.64 -0.79 -33.73
CA VAL A 354 5.73 -1.28 -34.78
C VAL A 354 6.16 -0.76 -36.16
N ARG A 355 6.54 0.50 -36.27
CA ARG A 355 7.01 1.11 -37.53
C ARG A 355 8.29 0.48 -38.04
N ALA A 356 9.24 0.17 -37.15
CA ALA A 356 10.47 -0.52 -37.51
C ALA A 356 10.20 -1.97 -37.97
N GLY A 357 9.15 -2.59 -37.43
CA GLY A 357 8.75 -3.96 -37.74
C GLY A 357 9.81 -5.00 -37.32
N ALA A 358 9.54 -6.27 -37.60
CA ALA A 358 10.43 -7.33 -37.14
C ALA A 358 11.84 -7.26 -37.77
N ALA A 359 11.91 -6.86 -39.04
CA ALA A 359 13.18 -6.69 -39.75
C ALA A 359 14.03 -5.57 -39.15
N GLY A 360 13.43 -4.42 -38.84
CA GLY A 360 14.13 -3.27 -38.25
C GLY A 360 14.56 -3.50 -36.80
N LEU A 361 13.92 -4.42 -36.08
CA LEU A 361 14.26 -4.79 -34.70
C LEU A 361 15.14 -6.04 -34.59
N GLY A 362 15.33 -6.80 -35.68
CA GLY A 362 16.04 -8.08 -35.66
C GLY A 362 15.31 -9.18 -34.87
N GLY A 363 13.97 -9.12 -34.79
CA GLY A 363 13.14 -10.04 -34.01
C GLY A 363 11.68 -9.58 -33.93
N PRO A 364 10.76 -10.39 -33.36
CA PRO A 364 9.36 -10.00 -33.24
C PRO A 364 9.20 -8.72 -32.42
N VAL A 365 8.25 -7.86 -32.83
CA VAL A 365 7.88 -6.66 -32.07
C VAL A 365 7.38 -7.11 -30.68
N PRO A 366 7.98 -6.63 -29.57
CA PRO A 366 7.55 -7.02 -28.24
C PRO A 366 6.14 -6.49 -27.94
N ARG A 367 5.39 -7.20 -27.11
CA ARG A 367 4.07 -6.75 -26.63
C ARG A 367 4.19 -5.93 -25.34
N LEU A 368 3.28 -4.99 -25.15
CA LEU A 368 3.08 -4.25 -23.90
C LEU A 368 1.69 -4.54 -23.33
N LEU A 369 1.65 -5.05 -22.10
CA LEU A 369 0.42 -5.18 -21.34
C LEU A 369 0.35 -4.06 -20.31
N ILE A 370 -0.68 -3.24 -20.38
CA ILE A 370 -0.95 -2.16 -19.43
C ILE A 370 -2.03 -2.65 -18.47
N ILE A 371 -1.65 -3.01 -17.25
CA ILE A 371 -2.55 -3.57 -16.25
C ILE A 371 -2.95 -2.48 -15.25
N GLY A 372 -4.22 -2.08 -15.26
CA GLY A 372 -4.74 -1.15 -14.28
C GLY A 372 -6.01 -0.43 -14.70
N ARG A 373 -6.51 0.44 -13.81
CA ARG A 373 -7.69 1.27 -14.09
C ARG A 373 -7.26 2.60 -14.71
N ARG A 374 -8.11 3.13 -15.60
CA ARG A 374 -8.00 4.52 -16.09
C ARG A 374 -8.16 5.51 -14.93
N GLY A 375 -7.19 6.40 -14.80
CA GLY A 375 -7.05 7.37 -13.72
C GLY A 375 -7.63 8.75 -14.07
N TRP A 376 -7.04 9.79 -13.49
CA TRP A 376 -7.37 11.19 -13.76
C TRP A 376 -6.47 11.76 -14.86
N GLU A 377 -6.96 12.73 -15.64
CA GLU A 377 -6.21 13.47 -16.68
C GLU A 377 -5.39 12.58 -17.61
N ASN A 378 -5.99 11.49 -18.05
CA ASN A 378 -5.34 10.52 -18.93
C ASN A 378 -6.00 10.46 -20.31
N GLU A 379 -6.74 11.49 -20.71
CA GLU A 379 -7.43 11.57 -22.00
C GLU A 379 -6.45 11.35 -23.16
N ASN A 380 -5.28 11.99 -23.11
CA ASN A 380 -4.24 11.81 -24.14
C ASN A 380 -3.75 10.36 -24.23
N ILE A 381 -3.63 9.67 -23.09
CA ILE A 381 -3.19 8.27 -23.04
C ILE A 381 -4.31 7.38 -23.59
N ILE A 382 -5.56 7.61 -23.17
CA ILE A 382 -6.74 6.88 -23.60
C ILE A 382 -6.96 7.05 -25.12
N ASP A 383 -6.86 8.27 -25.63
CA ASP A 383 -7.05 8.56 -27.05
C ASP A 383 -6.01 7.81 -27.91
N ILE A 384 -4.76 7.72 -27.46
CA ILE A 384 -3.74 6.91 -28.15
C ILE A 384 -4.10 5.43 -28.09
N LEU A 385 -4.51 4.91 -26.93
CA LEU A 385 -4.86 3.49 -26.76
C LEU A 385 -6.08 3.09 -27.62
N GLU A 386 -7.09 3.94 -27.72
CA GLU A 386 -8.33 3.64 -28.42
C GLU A 386 -8.26 3.91 -29.93
N ARG A 387 -7.57 4.97 -30.35
CA ARG A 387 -7.60 5.45 -31.74
C ARG A 387 -6.38 5.04 -32.55
N SER A 388 -5.28 4.64 -31.92
CA SER A 388 -4.06 4.27 -32.64
C SER A 388 -4.17 2.87 -33.23
N ALA A 389 -4.58 2.80 -34.51
CA ALA A 389 -4.62 1.54 -35.25
C ALA A 389 -3.26 0.83 -35.30
N VAL A 390 -2.15 1.59 -35.24
CA VAL A 390 -0.78 1.08 -35.26
C VAL A 390 -0.46 0.24 -34.01
N LEU A 391 -1.05 0.56 -32.86
CA LEU A 391 -0.75 -0.14 -31.60
C LEU A 391 -1.59 -1.41 -31.40
N ARG A 392 -2.65 -1.61 -32.21
CA ARG A 392 -3.52 -2.79 -32.11
C ARG A 392 -2.70 -4.07 -32.31
N GLY A 393 -2.89 -5.04 -31.41
CA GLY A 393 -2.17 -6.32 -31.41
C GLY A 393 -0.78 -6.30 -30.78
N THR A 394 -0.22 -5.12 -30.45
CA THR A 394 1.08 -5.01 -29.76
C THR A 394 0.97 -4.35 -28.39
N VAL A 395 0.02 -3.44 -28.18
CA VAL A 395 -0.30 -2.87 -26.88
C VAL A 395 -1.71 -3.33 -26.47
N GLU A 396 -1.83 -3.83 -25.25
CA GLU A 396 -3.09 -4.34 -24.70
C GLU A 396 -3.35 -3.69 -23.34
N GLU A 397 -4.46 -2.95 -23.25
CA GLU A 397 -4.97 -2.46 -21.97
C GLU A 397 -5.77 -3.56 -21.29
N LEU A 398 -5.25 -4.03 -20.16
CA LEU A 398 -5.93 -4.94 -19.28
C LEU A 398 -6.45 -4.13 -18.11
N GLY A 399 -7.76 -4.18 -17.89
CA GLY A 399 -8.40 -3.50 -16.77
C GLY A 399 -8.02 -4.14 -15.43
N GLN A 400 -9.03 -4.40 -14.60
CA GLN A 400 -8.79 -5.12 -13.36
C GLN A 400 -8.66 -6.62 -13.59
N LEU A 401 -7.65 -7.21 -12.97
CA LEU A 401 -7.40 -8.65 -12.97
C LEU A 401 -7.51 -9.21 -11.54
N SER A 402 -7.76 -10.52 -11.43
CA SER A 402 -7.54 -11.23 -10.18
C SER A 402 -6.05 -11.29 -9.86
N ASP A 403 -5.70 -11.41 -8.58
CA ASP A 403 -4.29 -11.51 -8.15
C ASP A 403 -3.58 -12.70 -8.82
N THR A 404 -4.27 -13.83 -8.99
CA THR A 404 -3.73 -15.01 -9.69
C THR A 404 -3.39 -14.71 -11.15
N ARG A 405 -4.30 -14.08 -11.90
CA ARG A 405 -4.06 -13.71 -13.30
C ARG A 405 -2.99 -12.63 -13.42
N MET A 406 -2.98 -11.66 -12.51
CA MET A 406 -1.94 -10.63 -12.45
C MET A 406 -0.56 -11.26 -12.19
N ALA A 407 -0.45 -12.16 -11.21
CA ALA A 407 0.79 -12.87 -10.91
C ALA A 407 1.27 -13.74 -12.08
N ALA A 408 0.34 -14.36 -12.82
CA ALA A 408 0.64 -15.13 -14.02
C ALA A 408 1.28 -14.28 -15.12
N LEU A 409 0.65 -13.15 -15.44
CA LEU A 409 1.14 -12.22 -16.45
C LEU A 409 2.47 -11.59 -16.04
N LEU A 410 2.62 -11.19 -14.77
CA LEU A 410 3.91 -10.69 -14.29
C LEU A 410 5.01 -11.76 -14.39
N SER A 411 4.74 -12.98 -13.94
CA SER A 411 5.74 -14.06 -13.91
C SER A 411 6.23 -14.47 -15.30
N GLY A 412 5.40 -14.31 -16.34
CA GLY A 412 5.79 -14.59 -17.72
C GLY A 412 6.42 -13.39 -18.46
N ALA A 413 6.40 -12.19 -17.88
CA ALA A 413 6.91 -10.99 -18.52
C ALA A 413 8.45 -11.00 -18.63
N ARG A 414 8.96 -10.31 -19.66
CA ARG A 414 10.40 -10.05 -19.79
C ARG A 414 10.87 -9.10 -18.70
N ALA A 415 10.09 -8.07 -18.41
CA ALA A 415 10.25 -7.22 -17.24
C ALA A 415 8.95 -6.46 -16.92
N LEU A 416 8.85 -6.02 -15.67
CA LEU A 416 8.02 -4.86 -15.31
C LEU A 416 8.68 -3.60 -15.89
N LEU A 417 7.90 -2.75 -16.55
CA LEU A 417 8.28 -1.38 -16.92
C LEU A 417 7.60 -0.42 -15.94
N PHE A 418 8.40 0.41 -15.27
CA PHE A 418 7.91 1.35 -14.26
C PHE A 418 8.53 2.74 -14.44
N PRO A 419 8.22 3.46 -15.55
CA PRO A 419 8.84 4.71 -15.95
C PRO A 419 8.28 5.95 -15.21
N SER A 420 7.85 5.80 -13.96
CA SER A 420 7.19 6.86 -13.19
C SER A 420 8.06 8.12 -13.03
N PHE A 421 7.45 9.30 -13.07
CA PHE A 421 8.11 10.56 -12.71
C PHE A 421 8.25 10.74 -11.20
N VAL A 422 7.28 10.23 -10.43
CA VAL A 422 7.30 10.30 -8.96
C VAL A 422 6.54 9.13 -8.35
N GLU A 423 7.04 8.61 -7.23
CA GLU A 423 6.44 7.53 -6.43
C GLU A 423 6.65 7.77 -4.94
N GLY A 424 5.69 7.35 -4.11
CA GLY A 424 5.87 7.38 -2.64
C GLY A 424 6.64 6.18 -2.09
N TYR A 425 6.49 5.01 -2.73
CA TYR A 425 7.17 3.77 -2.32
C TYR A 425 7.45 2.84 -3.48
N GLY A 426 6.43 2.53 -4.31
CA GLY A 426 6.57 1.61 -5.43
C GLY A 426 6.22 0.16 -5.10
N LEU A 427 5.05 -0.06 -4.47
CA LEU A 427 4.51 -1.42 -4.25
C LEU A 427 4.51 -2.30 -5.52
N PRO A 428 4.13 -1.81 -6.73
CA PRO A 428 4.20 -2.63 -7.95
C PRO A 428 5.61 -3.15 -8.26
N LEU A 429 6.65 -2.35 -7.99
CA LEU A 429 8.04 -2.77 -8.16
C LEU A 429 8.38 -3.88 -7.17
N ALA A 430 8.09 -3.69 -5.89
CA ALA A 430 8.34 -4.69 -4.86
C ALA A 430 7.62 -6.02 -5.14
N GLU A 431 6.36 -5.96 -5.59
CA GLU A 431 5.55 -7.12 -5.96
C GLU A 431 6.14 -7.88 -7.15
N ALA A 432 6.58 -7.17 -8.20
CA ALA A 432 7.24 -7.79 -9.35
C ALA A 432 8.56 -8.48 -8.95
N LEU A 433 9.39 -7.83 -8.13
CA LEU A 433 10.63 -8.42 -7.64
C LEU A 433 10.35 -9.65 -6.74
N ALA A 434 9.31 -9.61 -5.90
CA ALA A 434 8.90 -10.75 -5.07
C ALA A 434 8.47 -11.97 -5.91
N LEU A 435 7.89 -11.73 -7.10
CA LEU A 435 7.55 -12.78 -8.06
C LEU A 435 8.75 -13.30 -8.87
N GLY A 436 9.93 -12.71 -8.72
CA GLY A 436 11.12 -13.07 -9.49
C GLY A 436 11.15 -12.44 -10.89
N VAL A 437 10.41 -11.35 -11.10
CA VAL A 437 10.30 -10.66 -12.38
C VAL A 437 11.34 -9.55 -12.47
N PRO A 438 12.19 -9.52 -13.52
CA PRO A 438 13.07 -8.39 -13.79
C PRO A 438 12.29 -7.08 -13.89
N ALA A 439 12.90 -5.95 -13.56
CA ALA A 439 12.28 -4.64 -13.62
C ALA A 439 13.21 -3.59 -14.25
N ILE A 440 12.65 -2.81 -15.17
CA ILE A 440 13.24 -1.56 -15.68
C ILE A 440 12.38 -0.44 -15.12
N CYS A 441 12.95 0.39 -14.25
CA CYS A 441 12.21 1.43 -13.53
C CYS A 441 12.94 2.76 -13.52
N SER A 442 12.20 3.82 -13.21
CA SER A 442 12.79 5.14 -13.05
C SER A 442 13.80 5.18 -11.91
N ASP A 443 14.86 5.94 -12.10
CA ASP A 443 15.88 6.24 -11.09
C ASP A 443 15.36 7.25 -10.06
N LEU A 444 14.47 6.78 -9.18
CA LEU A 444 13.87 7.59 -8.11
C LEU A 444 14.37 7.10 -6.74
N PRO A 445 14.58 8.00 -5.75
CA PRO A 445 15.02 7.61 -4.40
C PRO A 445 14.13 6.53 -3.76
N ALA A 446 12.80 6.70 -3.80
CA ALA A 446 11.85 5.71 -3.28
C ALA A 446 11.98 4.33 -3.96
N LEU A 447 12.30 4.29 -5.26
CA LEU A 447 12.46 3.03 -6.00
C LEU A 447 13.83 2.38 -5.79
N ARG A 448 14.85 3.17 -5.47
CA ARG A 448 16.15 2.66 -4.99
C ARG A 448 16.04 2.04 -3.61
N GLU A 449 15.27 2.64 -2.71
CA GLU A 449 15.02 2.09 -1.37
C GLU A 449 14.31 0.72 -1.44
N VAL A 450 13.32 0.58 -2.33
CA VAL A 450 12.58 -0.67 -2.51
C VAL A 450 13.35 -1.72 -3.32
N GLY A 451 13.93 -1.34 -4.45
CA GLY A 451 14.56 -2.27 -5.39
C GLY A 451 16.02 -2.58 -5.08
N GLY A 452 16.71 -1.73 -4.31
CA GLY A 452 18.13 -1.85 -4.02
C GLY A 452 18.97 -1.91 -5.31
N PRO A 453 19.93 -2.84 -5.43
CA PRO A 453 20.77 -2.97 -6.62
C PRO A 453 20.15 -3.80 -7.75
N VAL A 454 18.87 -4.22 -7.62
CA VAL A 454 18.30 -5.21 -8.54
C VAL A 454 17.77 -4.58 -9.84
N PRO A 455 16.86 -3.59 -9.80
CA PRO A 455 16.32 -2.98 -11.01
C PRO A 455 17.37 -2.43 -11.98
N HIS A 456 17.00 -2.36 -13.25
CA HIS A 456 17.66 -1.49 -14.20
C HIS A 456 17.06 -0.10 -14.05
N TYR A 457 17.81 0.81 -13.45
CA TYR A 457 17.38 2.19 -13.20
C TYR A 457 17.72 3.07 -14.41
N LEU A 458 16.75 3.84 -14.87
CA LEU A 458 16.89 4.81 -15.96
C LEU A 458 16.22 6.14 -15.58
N ASP A 459 16.72 7.25 -16.09
CA ASP A 459 16.01 8.52 -15.98
C ASP A 459 14.65 8.41 -16.71
N PRO A 460 13.52 8.87 -16.13
CA PRO A 460 12.21 8.81 -16.79
C PRO A 460 12.12 9.61 -18.10
N LEU A 461 13.07 10.51 -18.36
CA LEU A 461 13.19 11.32 -19.58
C LEU A 461 14.17 10.73 -20.61
N ASP A 462 14.95 9.69 -20.24
CA ASP A 462 15.93 9.06 -21.15
C ASP A 462 15.26 8.07 -22.12
N GLY A 463 14.47 8.59 -23.06
CA GLY A 463 13.76 7.76 -24.03
C GLY A 463 14.67 6.83 -24.85
N ALA A 464 15.92 7.24 -25.11
CA ALA A 464 16.90 6.41 -25.81
C ALA A 464 17.37 5.23 -24.95
N GLY A 465 17.67 5.46 -23.67
CA GLY A 465 18.01 4.41 -22.71
C GLY A 465 16.86 3.42 -22.51
N TRP A 466 15.63 3.91 -22.34
CA TRP A 466 14.44 3.05 -22.24
C TRP A 466 14.26 2.17 -23.48
N ARG A 467 14.40 2.77 -24.67
CA ARG A 467 14.35 2.04 -25.95
C ARG A 467 15.39 0.92 -26.00
N ALA A 468 16.64 1.25 -25.69
CA ALA A 468 17.75 0.31 -25.75
C ALA A 468 17.57 -0.84 -24.74
N ALA A 469 17.18 -0.53 -23.50
CA ALA A 469 16.97 -1.52 -22.45
C ALA A 469 15.80 -2.47 -22.76
N ILE A 470 14.67 -1.94 -23.26
CA ILE A 470 13.51 -2.77 -23.64
C ILE A 470 13.87 -3.71 -24.79
N LEU A 471 14.52 -3.21 -25.84
CA LEU A 471 14.94 -4.04 -26.97
C LEU A 471 15.99 -5.07 -26.57
N ASP A 472 16.95 -4.72 -25.71
CA ASP A 472 17.89 -5.70 -25.17
C ASP A 472 17.13 -6.80 -24.41
N TYR A 473 16.28 -6.43 -23.44
CA TYR A 473 15.54 -7.37 -22.60
C TYR A 473 14.58 -8.24 -23.40
N ALA A 474 14.08 -7.77 -24.55
CA ALA A 474 13.23 -8.57 -25.44
C ALA A 474 13.98 -9.78 -26.03
N ARG A 475 15.31 -9.71 -26.19
CA ARG A 475 16.12 -10.79 -26.77
C ARG A 475 16.20 -11.99 -25.81
N PRO A 476 16.01 -13.23 -26.28
CA PRO A 476 16.09 -14.43 -25.43
C PRO A 476 17.38 -14.50 -24.59
N GLY A 477 18.53 -14.16 -25.18
CA GLY A 477 19.85 -14.19 -24.56
C GLY A 477 20.35 -12.85 -23.97
N SER A 478 19.46 -11.94 -23.56
CA SER A 478 19.87 -10.67 -22.93
C SER A 478 20.77 -10.90 -21.70
N ALA A 479 22.03 -10.50 -21.81
CA ALA A 479 23.01 -10.57 -20.72
C ALA A 479 22.61 -9.65 -19.55
N ALA A 480 22.08 -8.46 -19.84
CA ALA A 480 21.67 -7.51 -18.80
C ALA A 480 20.48 -8.06 -17.99
N ARG A 481 19.48 -8.66 -18.66
CA ARG A 481 18.36 -9.31 -17.98
C ARG A 481 18.81 -10.53 -17.17
N ALA A 482 19.72 -11.35 -17.70
CA ALA A 482 20.28 -12.50 -16.98
C ALA A 482 21.03 -12.05 -15.71
N ALA A 483 21.88 -11.02 -15.83
CA ALA A 483 22.59 -10.44 -14.70
C ALA A 483 21.64 -9.86 -13.63
N GLN A 484 20.55 -9.20 -14.06
CA GLN A 484 19.51 -8.75 -13.13
C GLN A 484 18.84 -9.94 -12.43
N ALA A 485 18.48 -11.00 -13.16
CA ALA A 485 17.87 -12.18 -12.58
C ALA A 485 18.79 -12.83 -11.52
N THR A 486 20.11 -12.82 -11.72
CA THR A 486 21.07 -13.26 -10.70
C THR A 486 21.03 -12.36 -9.46
N ARG A 487 21.04 -11.03 -9.60
CA ARG A 487 20.92 -10.12 -8.45
C ARG A 487 19.61 -10.33 -7.69
N LEU A 488 18.52 -10.59 -8.43
CA LEU A 488 17.19 -10.80 -7.89
C LEU A 488 17.08 -12.03 -6.97
N GLN A 489 17.89 -13.08 -7.18
CA GLN A 489 17.90 -14.28 -6.32
C GLN A 489 18.23 -13.96 -4.86
N ASN A 490 19.01 -12.91 -4.62
CA ASN A 490 19.42 -12.47 -3.28
C ASN A 490 18.52 -11.37 -2.70
N TRP A 491 17.60 -10.84 -3.50
CA TRP A 491 16.66 -9.84 -3.02
C TRP A 491 15.63 -10.47 -2.08
N ARG A 492 15.24 -9.72 -1.05
CA ARG A 492 14.24 -10.14 -0.08
C ARG A 492 13.18 -9.05 0.04
N PRO A 493 11.89 -9.41 -0.08
CA PRO A 493 10.83 -8.43 0.05
C PRO A 493 10.77 -7.90 1.49
N PRO A 494 10.45 -6.62 1.69
CA PRO A 494 10.12 -6.11 3.01
C PRO A 494 8.88 -6.86 3.53
N GLY A 495 8.98 -7.36 4.76
CA GLY A 495 7.90 -8.09 5.42
C GLY A 495 7.08 -7.19 6.35
N TRP A 496 5.79 -7.50 6.50
CA TRP A 496 4.91 -6.81 7.44
C TRP A 496 5.39 -6.89 8.90
N ASP A 497 6.08 -7.96 9.29
CA ASP A 497 6.68 -8.05 10.63
C ASP A 497 7.75 -6.99 10.85
N SER A 498 8.57 -6.70 9.84
CA SER A 498 9.57 -5.64 9.93
C SER A 498 8.94 -4.27 9.99
N HIS A 499 7.90 -4.04 9.18
CA HIS A 499 7.10 -2.84 9.23
C HIS A 499 6.54 -2.63 10.64
N PHE A 500 5.87 -3.63 11.20
CA PHE A 500 5.21 -3.48 12.48
C PHE A 500 6.16 -3.42 13.67
N ARG A 501 7.37 -3.98 13.60
CA ARG A 501 8.40 -3.72 14.63
C ARG A 501 8.71 -2.22 14.76
N GLN A 502 8.78 -1.51 13.63
CA GLN A 502 8.97 -0.05 13.64
C GLN A 502 7.73 0.67 14.20
N VAL A 503 6.53 0.21 13.83
CA VAL A 503 5.28 0.76 14.37
C VAL A 503 5.21 0.57 15.88
N ASP A 504 5.52 -0.62 16.39
CA ASP A 504 5.52 -0.92 17.83
C ASP A 504 6.53 -0.05 18.57
N ALA A 505 7.75 0.09 18.04
CA ALA A 505 8.77 0.96 18.62
C ALA A 505 8.30 2.42 18.71
N MET A 506 7.66 2.94 17.65
CA MET A 506 7.06 4.27 17.65
C MET A 506 5.96 4.39 18.72
N LEU A 507 5.04 3.43 18.77
CA LEU A 507 3.94 3.42 19.72
C LEU A 507 4.46 3.37 21.16
N GLU A 508 5.44 2.52 21.45
CA GLU A 508 6.08 2.45 22.76
C GLU A 508 6.72 3.77 23.14
N HIS A 509 7.49 4.37 22.23
CA HIS A 509 8.18 5.64 22.47
C HIS A 509 7.22 6.77 22.81
N VAL A 510 6.17 6.98 22.01
CA VAL A 510 5.25 8.13 22.20
C VAL A 510 4.28 7.94 23.36
N THR A 511 4.07 6.71 23.82
CA THR A 511 3.18 6.40 24.94
C THR A 511 3.91 6.20 26.27
N ARG A 512 5.25 6.32 26.30
CA ARG A 512 6.00 6.27 27.57
C ARG A 512 5.57 7.44 28.48
N PRO A 513 5.36 7.20 29.79
CA PRO A 513 5.17 8.27 30.75
C PRO A 513 6.35 9.23 30.69
N ARG A 514 6.10 10.53 30.58
CA ARG A 514 7.18 11.52 30.63
C ARG A 514 7.65 11.65 32.09
N PRO A 515 8.96 11.55 32.39
CA PRO A 515 9.47 11.79 33.73
C PRO A 515 9.03 13.19 34.20
N GLY A 516 8.38 13.28 35.37
CA GLY A 516 7.90 14.54 35.95
C GLY A 516 6.45 14.94 35.64
N SER A 517 5.68 14.16 34.87
CA SER A 517 4.25 14.44 34.62
C SER A 517 3.32 13.93 35.75
N GLY A 518 3.70 14.16 37.00
CA GLY A 518 2.74 14.14 38.10
C GLY A 518 1.79 15.32 37.92
N SER A 519 0.53 15.05 37.57
CA SER A 519 -0.59 16.01 37.60
C SER A 519 -0.25 17.45 37.13
N ALA A 520 0.23 17.62 35.90
CA ALA A 520 0.22 18.94 35.27
C ALA A 520 -1.06 19.09 34.44
N ALA A 521 -1.89 20.05 34.82
CA ALA A 521 -3.14 20.39 34.13
C ALA A 521 -2.93 20.56 32.61
N SER A 522 -3.93 20.16 31.84
CA SER A 522 -3.98 20.37 30.39
C SER A 522 -3.55 21.80 30.04
N PRO A 523 -2.66 22.01 29.06
CA PRO A 523 -2.34 23.36 28.63
C PRO A 523 -3.64 24.04 28.17
N PRO A 524 -3.84 25.34 28.50
CA PRO A 524 -5.03 26.05 28.07
C PRO A 524 -5.11 25.97 26.55
N ALA A 525 -6.32 25.76 26.03
CA ALA A 525 -6.59 25.84 24.60
C ALA A 525 -6.14 27.22 24.12
N THR A 526 -4.95 27.33 23.54
CA THR A 526 -4.48 28.56 22.93
C THR A 526 -5.46 28.88 21.81
N ALA A 527 -6.24 29.94 22.01
CA ALA A 527 -7.15 30.47 21.01
C ALA A 527 -6.39 30.60 19.68
N PHE A 528 -6.95 30.02 18.63
CA PHE A 528 -6.49 30.20 17.26
C PHE A 528 -6.33 31.71 16.99
N ARG A 529 -5.10 32.23 16.95
CA ARG A 529 -4.85 33.45 16.18
C ARG A 529 -5.05 33.05 14.71
N ARG A 530 -6.17 33.47 14.12
CA ARG A 530 -6.28 33.59 12.66
C ARG A 530 -5.14 34.49 12.20
N TRP A 531 -4.12 33.92 11.58
CA TRP A 531 -3.11 34.74 10.92
C TRP A 531 -3.72 35.27 9.62
N PRO A 532 -3.72 36.59 9.38
CA PRO A 532 -4.25 37.17 8.15
C PRO A 532 -3.23 36.91 7.01
N GLY A 533 -3.21 35.69 6.50
CA GLY A 533 -2.39 35.30 5.35
C GLY A 533 -3.15 34.54 4.27
N TRP A 534 -4.39 34.13 4.55
CA TRP A 534 -5.27 33.49 3.57
C TRP A 534 -6.35 34.49 3.21
N ARG A 535 -6.06 35.40 2.28
CA ARG A 535 -7.13 36.07 1.54
C ARG A 535 -7.68 35.05 0.53
N THR A 536 -8.92 34.66 0.78
CA THR A 536 -9.82 34.09 -0.22
C THR A 536 -9.95 35.04 -1.41
N THR A 537 -9.99 34.44 -2.61
CA THR A 537 -10.52 34.99 -3.88
C THR A 537 -9.85 36.26 -4.42
N ALA A 538 -8.96 36.09 -5.39
CA ALA A 538 -8.79 37.09 -6.44
C ALA A 538 -10.07 37.05 -7.30
N THR A 539 -10.94 38.03 -7.13
CA THR A 539 -11.91 38.41 -8.17
C THR A 539 -11.12 38.94 -9.37
N PRO A 540 -11.41 38.50 -10.62
CA PRO A 540 -10.78 39.09 -11.78
C PRO A 540 -11.35 40.49 -11.99
N GLU A 541 -10.51 41.52 -11.86
CA GLU A 541 -10.83 42.84 -12.40
C GLU A 541 -10.63 42.78 -13.92
N ILE A 542 -11.76 42.83 -14.64
CA ILE A 542 -11.79 43.06 -16.07
C ILE A 542 -11.54 44.56 -16.28
N SER A 543 -10.31 44.91 -16.65
CA SER A 543 -10.00 46.23 -17.21
C SER A 543 -10.04 46.14 -18.73
N SER A 544 -11.04 46.78 -19.31
CA SER A 544 -11.24 46.95 -20.74
C SER A 544 -10.22 47.93 -21.32
N ALA A 545 -9.09 47.43 -21.82
CA ALA A 545 -8.37 47.95 -22.99
C ALA A 545 -7.07 47.14 -23.20
N SER A 546 -6.98 46.46 -24.34
CA SER A 546 -5.83 45.69 -24.86
C SER A 546 -5.49 44.37 -24.13
N GLY A 547 -5.84 43.24 -24.77
CA GLY A 547 -5.66 41.89 -24.23
C GLY A 547 -4.22 41.37 -24.32
N LYS A 548 -3.50 41.37 -23.18
CA LYS A 548 -2.36 40.49 -22.93
C LYS A 548 -2.36 40.02 -21.46
N ILE A 549 -2.58 38.72 -21.26
CA ILE A 549 -2.35 38.04 -19.98
C ILE A 549 -0.87 37.64 -19.96
N SER A 550 -0.11 38.15 -18.99
CA SER A 550 1.26 37.70 -18.72
C SER A 550 1.30 36.97 -17.38
N TRP A 551 1.87 35.77 -17.38
CA TRP A 551 2.12 34.97 -16.17
C TRP A 551 3.48 35.36 -15.60
N VAL A 552 3.52 35.87 -14.37
CA VAL A 552 4.77 36.10 -13.64
C VAL A 552 5.10 34.84 -12.83
N PRO A 553 6.29 34.22 -12.99
CA PRO A 553 6.71 33.10 -12.16
C PRO A 553 7.14 33.59 -10.77
N LEU A 554 6.67 32.90 -9.72
CA LEU A 554 7.15 33.13 -8.36
C LEU A 554 8.52 32.47 -8.19
N ALA A 555 9.51 33.32 -7.87
CA ALA A 555 10.93 33.01 -7.82
C ALA A 555 11.32 31.99 -6.74
N THR A 556 12.21 31.08 -7.13
CA THR A 556 13.07 30.24 -6.31
C THR A 556 13.96 31.11 -5.40
N HIS A 557 13.92 30.89 -4.08
CA HIS A 557 14.91 31.46 -3.16
C HIS A 557 15.98 30.41 -2.86
N GLY A 558 17.14 30.60 -3.46
CA GLY A 558 18.39 29.91 -3.12
C GLY A 558 18.99 30.49 -1.84
N TYR A 559 19.58 29.61 -1.03
CA TYR A 559 20.40 29.98 0.11
C TYR A 559 21.79 30.40 -0.39
N ALA A 560 22.25 31.58 0.02
CA ALA A 560 23.67 31.95 0.00
C ALA A 560 24.13 32.16 1.46
N THR A 561 25.19 31.43 1.79
CA THR A 561 26.10 31.48 2.97
C THR A 561 25.51 31.42 4.37
#